data_AF-A0A814P7R8-F1
#
_entry.id   AF-A0A814P7R8-F1
#
_cell.length_a   1.000
_cell.length_b   1.000
_cell.length_c   1.000
_cell.angle_alpha   90.00
_cell.angle_beta   90.00
_cell.angle_gamma   90.00
#
_symmetry.space_group_name_H-M   'P 1'
#
loop_
_entity.id
_entity.type
_entity.pdbx_description
1 polymer ?
#
loop_
_entity_poly.entity_id
_entity_poly.type
_entity_poly.pdbx_seq_one_letter_code
_entity_poly.pdbx_strand_id
1 'polypeptide(L)'
;MSNSVEKSDDSPSEDTVQNPDREEPCQLQENKSPISENLSAVPKTDTPIRKSTKHIERHSGEHADLYVALRCTSNQLRTRTNVSTIINLRNYLDPYTKNNLSLENGKLPNGYDVDHIHEVQVLIYAVNEIKAFSTKTIECLRAEVNDVSNLVITTCGVNRSKGQAMKYFLNHVEKENEFSLLTALVQTSSGKERQIASYSGYIVDLIKNTSSTMSDRIRHIRRDDGHVTDNSIYELVADKFDSVVLKMDLDRTDAVKLRSGRTYYPPR
;
A
#
# COMPACT_ATOMS: atom_id res chain seq x y z
N MET A 1 53.88 38.88 -16.71
CA MET A 1 54.46 39.47 -15.48
C MET A 1 53.52 39.13 -14.34
N SER A 2 54.10 38.62 -13.27
CA SER A 2 53.50 37.94 -12.12
C SER A 2 52.44 38.76 -11.39
N ASN A 3 51.50 38.05 -10.76
CA ASN A 3 51.07 38.39 -9.40
C ASN A 3 50.67 37.11 -8.65
N SER A 4 51.38 36.90 -7.54
CA SER A 4 51.10 35.96 -6.45
C SER A 4 50.32 36.71 -5.37
N VAL A 5 49.31 36.10 -4.75
CA VAL A 5 48.88 36.21 -3.32
C VAL A 5 47.91 35.02 -3.12
N GLU A 6 48.24 33.95 -2.41
CA GLU A 6 48.23 33.70 -0.95
C GLU A 6 46.85 33.68 -0.25
N LYS A 7 46.76 32.71 0.66
CA LYS A 7 45.60 32.15 1.36
C LYS A 7 45.02 33.10 2.42
N SER A 8 43.76 32.87 2.77
CA SER A 8 43.31 32.93 4.17
C SER A 8 42.09 32.04 4.38
N ASP A 9 42.25 31.10 5.32
CA ASP A 9 41.17 30.39 6.01
C ASP A 9 40.33 31.38 6.80
N ASP A 10 39.00 31.18 6.81
CA ASP A 10 38.16 31.58 7.95
C ASP A 10 36.90 30.72 7.98
N SER A 11 36.76 29.97 9.07
CA SER A 11 35.52 29.29 9.46
C SER A 11 34.70 30.22 10.36
N PRO A 12 33.37 30.17 10.30
CA PRO A 12 32.55 30.31 11.50
C PRO A 12 31.59 29.10 11.59
N SER A 13 31.76 28.24 12.59
CA SER A 13 31.10 28.28 13.91
C SER A 13 29.69 27.67 13.89
N GLU A 14 29.53 26.63 14.70
CA GLU A 14 28.29 25.94 15.05
C GLU A 14 27.25 26.87 15.72
N ASP A 15 26.05 26.30 15.88
CA ASP A 15 24.87 26.77 16.60
C ASP A 15 23.94 27.75 15.91
N THR A 16 22.87 27.21 15.31
CA THR A 16 21.51 27.47 15.80
C THR A 16 20.59 26.31 15.42
N VAL A 17 20.32 25.44 16.39
CA VAL A 17 19.18 24.51 16.37
C VAL A 17 17.92 25.34 16.63
N GLN A 18 17.08 25.52 15.61
CA GLN A 18 15.65 25.75 15.79
C GLN A 18 14.86 24.95 14.74
N ASN A 19 14.12 23.96 15.25
CA ASN A 19 13.14 23.13 14.56
C ASN A 19 12.23 23.95 13.63
N PRO A 20 11.99 23.46 12.40
CA PRO A 20 10.73 23.71 11.73
C PRO A 20 9.97 22.39 11.46
N ASP A 21 8.65 22.50 11.65
CA ASP A 21 7.63 21.74 10.96
C ASP A 21 7.37 20.29 11.43
N ARG A 22 6.62 20.21 12.54
CA ARG A 22 5.58 19.19 12.71
C ARG A 22 4.56 19.34 11.57
N GLU A 23 4.77 18.65 10.45
CA GLU A 23 3.69 18.41 9.49
C GLU A 23 2.87 17.22 9.99
N GLU A 24 1.63 17.50 10.40
CA GLU A 24 0.67 16.48 10.81
C GLU A 24 0.25 15.60 9.61
N PRO A 25 0.08 14.28 9.78
CA PRO A 25 -0.56 13.44 8.77
C PRO A 25 -2.00 13.92 8.54
N CYS A 26 -2.46 13.89 7.29
CA CYS A 26 -3.82 14.27 6.87
C CYS A 26 -4.90 13.81 7.85
N GLN A 27 -5.29 14.68 8.79
CA GLN A 27 -6.50 14.51 9.57
C GLN A 27 -7.66 15.12 8.80
N LEU A 28 -8.73 14.35 8.69
CA LEU A 28 -10.03 14.83 8.20
C LEU A 28 -10.53 15.91 9.15
N GLN A 29 -10.60 17.17 8.69
CA GLN A 29 -11.34 18.20 9.40
C GLN A 29 -12.84 17.91 9.30
N GLU A 30 -13.46 17.58 10.43
CA GLU A 30 -14.93 17.57 10.56
C GLU A 30 -15.44 19.01 10.51
N ASN A 31 -16.05 19.40 9.40
CA ASN A 31 -16.81 20.64 9.31
C ASN A 31 -18.01 20.59 10.26
N LYS A 32 -17.93 21.28 11.39
CA LYS A 32 -19.10 21.69 12.18
C LYS A 32 -19.55 23.06 11.69
N SER A 33 -20.72 23.14 11.07
CA SER A 33 -21.49 24.39 11.01
C SER A 33 -22.51 24.42 12.17
N PRO A 34 -22.80 25.61 12.73
CA PRO A 34 -23.63 25.75 13.91
C PRO A 34 -25.11 25.85 13.52
N ILE A 35 -25.99 25.16 14.25
CA ILE A 35 -27.42 25.48 14.26
C ILE A 35 -27.84 25.71 15.69
N SER A 36 -28.48 26.86 15.86
CA SER A 36 -29.00 27.49 17.05
C SER A 36 -30.12 26.72 17.76
N GLU A 37 -30.18 26.99 19.06
CA GLU A 37 -31.23 26.79 20.07
C GLU A 37 -32.63 26.38 19.59
N ASN A 38 -33.15 25.33 20.22
CA ASN A 38 -34.47 25.38 20.85
C ASN A 38 -34.58 24.36 21.99
N LEU A 39 -34.69 24.88 23.21
CA LEU A 39 -34.98 24.14 24.44
C LEU A 39 -36.48 23.84 24.49
N SER A 40 -36.85 22.56 24.58
CA SER A 40 -38.14 22.13 25.12
C SER A 40 -37.98 20.74 25.72
N ALA A 41 -38.68 20.52 26.83
CA ALA A 41 -38.32 19.59 27.89
C ALA A 41 -39.13 18.26 27.87
N VAL A 42 -38.52 17.24 28.51
CA VAL A 42 -39.10 16.01 29.13
C VAL A 42 -39.41 14.83 28.17
N PRO A 43 -39.32 13.52 28.57
CA PRO A 43 -38.77 12.87 29.77
C PRO A 43 -37.63 11.85 29.51
N LYS A 44 -36.93 11.49 30.58
CA LYS A 44 -35.94 10.42 30.66
C LYS A 44 -36.55 9.06 30.26
N THR A 45 -35.94 8.40 29.28
CA THR A 45 -36.13 6.97 29.03
C THR A 45 -34.76 6.29 29.08
N ASP A 46 -34.61 5.36 30.01
CA ASP A 46 -33.41 4.55 30.20
C ASP A 46 -33.16 3.71 28.95
N THR A 47 -32.24 4.17 28.11
CA THR A 47 -31.71 3.38 27.01
C THR A 47 -30.31 2.93 27.41
N PRO A 48 -30.02 1.62 27.49
CA PRO A 48 -28.68 1.18 27.83
C PRO A 48 -27.72 1.64 26.73
N ILE A 49 -26.70 2.39 27.16
CA ILE A 49 -25.56 2.81 26.36
C ILE A 49 -24.95 1.54 25.77
N ARG A 50 -25.27 1.25 24.51
CA ARG A 50 -24.58 0.24 23.72
C ARG A 50 -23.19 0.81 23.47
N LYS A 51 -22.28 0.51 24.40
CA LYS A 51 -20.84 0.76 24.23
C LYS A 51 -20.48 0.21 22.86
N SER A 52 -20.13 1.12 21.96
CA SER A 52 -19.51 0.79 20.68
C SER A 52 -18.18 0.13 21.01
N THR A 53 -18.21 -1.20 21.14
CA THR A 53 -17.01 -2.01 21.14
C THR A 53 -16.41 -1.82 19.75
N LYS A 54 -15.37 -0.99 19.66
CA LYS A 54 -14.43 -1.03 18.54
C LYS A 54 -14.09 -2.50 18.32
N HIS A 55 -14.62 -3.10 17.25
CA HIS A 55 -14.12 -4.36 16.74
C HIS A 55 -12.71 -4.10 16.22
N ILE A 56 -11.75 -4.09 17.15
CA ILE A 56 -10.36 -4.38 16.83
C ILE A 56 -10.39 -5.88 16.56
N GLU A 57 -10.50 -6.24 15.27
CA GLU A 57 -10.17 -7.58 14.80
C GLU A 57 -8.78 -7.92 15.37
N ARG A 58 -8.76 -8.82 16.35
CA ARG A 58 -7.54 -9.48 16.80
C ARG A 58 -7.07 -10.38 15.66
N HIS A 59 -6.35 -9.82 14.70
CA HIS A 59 -5.30 -10.61 14.07
C HIS A 59 -4.27 -10.88 15.18
N SER A 60 -3.78 -12.12 15.31
CA SER A 60 -2.79 -12.49 16.32
C SER A 60 -1.59 -11.53 16.25
N GLY A 61 -1.02 -11.18 17.42
CA GLY A 61 0.06 -10.19 17.52
C GLY A 61 1.21 -10.41 16.52
N GLU A 62 1.47 -11.67 16.18
CA GLU A 62 2.49 -12.11 15.22
C GLU A 62 2.29 -11.53 13.81
N HIS A 63 1.05 -11.39 13.30
CA HIS A 63 0.80 -10.78 11.98
C HIS A 63 1.09 -9.28 11.98
N ALA A 64 0.75 -8.60 13.09
CA ALA A 64 0.97 -7.17 13.22
C ALA A 64 2.47 -6.85 13.26
N ASP A 65 3.24 -7.67 13.96
CA ASP A 65 4.70 -7.54 14.06
C ASP A 65 5.36 -7.79 12.69
N LEU A 66 4.93 -8.81 11.95
CA LEU A 66 5.44 -9.09 10.62
C LEU A 66 5.06 -7.99 9.61
N TYR A 67 3.87 -7.41 9.72
CA TYR A 67 3.46 -6.26 8.92
C TYR A 67 4.36 -5.04 9.16
N VAL A 68 4.67 -4.75 10.42
CA VAL A 68 5.58 -3.67 10.78
C VAL A 68 6.99 -3.95 10.26
N ALA A 69 7.45 -5.20 10.33
CA ALA A 69 8.79 -5.58 9.90
C ALA A 69 9.00 -5.50 8.38
N LEU A 70 7.99 -5.89 7.59
CA LEU A 70 8.06 -5.90 6.13
C LEU A 70 7.72 -4.56 5.46
N ARG A 71 6.97 -3.67 6.12
CA ARG A 71 6.54 -2.40 5.51
C ARG A 71 7.58 -1.29 5.64
N CYS A 72 7.66 -0.44 4.62
CA CYS A 72 8.20 0.92 4.77
C CYS A 72 7.07 1.93 5.05
N THR A 73 7.40 3.01 5.76
CA THR A 73 6.47 4.13 5.95
C THR A 73 6.32 4.93 4.66
N SER A 74 5.21 5.65 4.47
CA SER A 74 5.02 6.53 3.29
C SER A 74 6.20 7.50 3.14
N ASN A 75 6.72 8.09 4.22
CA ASN A 75 7.89 8.97 4.17
C ASN A 75 9.16 8.26 3.65
N GLN A 76 9.37 7.00 4.02
CA GLN A 76 10.48 6.18 3.51
C GLN A 76 10.31 5.83 2.02
N LEU A 77 9.07 5.71 1.55
CA LEU A 77 8.78 5.44 0.13
C LEU A 77 8.82 6.71 -0.73
N ARG A 78 8.43 7.87 -0.18
CA ARG A 78 8.33 9.17 -0.87
C ARG A 78 9.66 9.94 -0.95
N THR A 79 10.81 9.28 -0.87
CA THR A 79 12.09 9.95 -1.09
C THR A 79 12.17 10.50 -2.50
N ARG A 80 12.89 11.63 -2.70
CA ARG A 80 13.05 12.25 -4.03
C ARG A 80 13.57 11.25 -5.08
N THR A 81 14.50 10.38 -4.66
CA THR A 81 15.09 9.34 -5.50
C THR A 81 14.06 8.28 -5.90
N ASN A 82 13.29 7.75 -4.94
CA ASN A 82 12.25 6.76 -5.24
C ASN A 82 11.20 7.34 -6.17
N VAL A 83 10.68 8.52 -5.85
CA VAL A 83 9.65 9.21 -6.66
C VAL A 83 10.12 9.41 -8.09
N SER A 84 11.34 9.93 -8.29
CA SER A 84 11.89 10.14 -9.64
C SER A 84 12.07 8.83 -10.38
N THR A 85 12.53 7.77 -9.70
CA THR A 85 12.74 6.45 -10.29
C THR A 85 11.42 5.81 -10.72
N ILE A 86 10.39 5.86 -9.87
CA ILE A 86 9.05 5.34 -10.16
C ILE A 86 8.45 6.07 -11.36
N ILE A 87 8.52 7.41 -11.39
CA ILE A 87 7.96 8.21 -12.49
C ILE A 87 8.62 7.87 -13.82
N ASN A 88 9.95 7.75 -13.85
CA ASN A 88 10.67 7.36 -15.05
C ASN A 88 10.31 5.93 -15.48
N LEU A 89 10.26 4.99 -14.54
CA LEU A 89 9.90 3.59 -14.80
C LEU A 89 8.47 3.45 -15.35
N ARG A 90 7.55 4.33 -14.96
CA ARG A 90 6.14 4.32 -15.37
C ARG A 90 5.81 5.37 -16.43
N ASN A 91 6.82 5.99 -17.05
CA ASN A 91 6.65 6.99 -18.12
C ASN A 91 5.67 8.11 -17.74
N TYR A 92 5.75 8.63 -16.51
CA TYR A 92 4.88 9.70 -16.00
C TYR A 92 3.38 9.36 -16.03
N LEU A 93 3.02 8.08 -15.95
CA LEU A 93 1.63 7.63 -15.91
C LEU A 93 1.31 6.96 -14.57
N ASP A 94 0.13 7.25 -14.04
CA ASP A 94 -0.51 6.45 -13.01
C ASP A 94 -1.02 5.15 -13.67
N PRO A 95 -0.46 3.98 -13.34
CA PRO A 95 -0.83 2.75 -14.01
C PRO A 95 -2.23 2.26 -13.65
N TYR A 96 -2.81 2.72 -12.54
CA TYR A 96 -4.17 2.39 -12.13
C TYR A 96 -5.20 3.27 -12.81
N THR A 97 -4.95 4.57 -12.93
CA THR A 97 -5.95 5.50 -13.50
C THR A 97 -5.71 5.85 -14.97
N LYS A 98 -4.52 5.53 -15.50
CA LYS A 98 -4.00 5.92 -16.82
C LYS A 98 -3.87 7.43 -17.03
N ASN A 99 -3.97 8.22 -15.95
CA ASN A 99 -3.78 9.66 -16.00
C ASN A 99 -2.29 10.00 -15.98
N ASN A 100 -1.94 11.13 -16.61
CA ASN A 100 -0.60 11.70 -16.52
C ASN A 100 -0.32 12.20 -15.09
N LEU A 101 0.87 11.90 -14.61
CA LEU A 101 1.40 12.39 -13.34
C LEU A 101 2.17 13.70 -13.59
N SER A 102 1.72 14.77 -12.95
CA SER A 102 2.44 16.05 -12.91
C SER A 102 3.06 16.26 -11.53
N LEU A 103 4.36 16.55 -11.49
CA LEU A 103 5.04 16.96 -10.27
C LEU A 103 4.84 18.46 -10.00
N GLU A 104 4.57 18.82 -8.75
CA GLU A 104 4.50 20.21 -8.30
C GLU A 104 5.86 20.59 -7.69
N ASN A 105 6.59 21.52 -8.33
CA ASN A 105 7.93 21.93 -7.88
C ASN A 105 8.90 20.74 -7.68
N GLY A 106 8.79 19.71 -8.54
CA GLY A 106 9.61 18.49 -8.45
C GLY A 106 9.23 17.55 -7.30
N LYS A 107 8.09 17.77 -6.64
CA LYS A 107 7.55 16.92 -5.56
C LYS A 107 6.19 16.33 -5.95
N LEU A 108 5.85 15.20 -5.32
CA LEU A 108 4.52 14.60 -5.44
C LEU A 108 3.46 15.52 -4.82
N PRO A 109 2.36 15.83 -5.53
CA PRO A 109 1.26 16.58 -4.95
C PRO A 109 0.63 15.85 -3.76
N ASN A 110 0.01 16.59 -2.85
CA ASN A 110 -0.61 16.04 -1.62
C ASN A 110 -1.75 15.02 -1.88
N GLY A 111 -2.34 15.05 -3.08
CA GLY A 111 -3.38 14.11 -3.50
C GLY A 111 -2.87 12.74 -3.96
N TYR A 112 -1.55 12.53 -4.00
CA TYR A 112 -0.90 11.32 -4.48
C TYR A 112 -0.04 10.67 -3.41
N ASP A 113 0.07 9.35 -3.47
CA ASP A 113 0.94 8.55 -2.61
C ASP A 113 1.69 7.49 -3.43
N VAL A 114 2.73 6.92 -2.82
CA VAL A 114 3.43 5.75 -3.35
C VAL A 114 2.71 4.50 -2.84
N ASP A 115 2.29 3.64 -3.76
CA ASP A 115 1.58 2.39 -3.48
C ASP A 115 2.38 1.17 -3.94
N HIS A 116 2.19 0.04 -3.27
CA HIS A 116 2.75 -1.26 -3.66
C HIS A 116 1.81 -1.97 -4.63
N ILE A 117 2.29 -2.40 -5.80
CA ILE A 117 1.50 -3.21 -6.75
C ILE A 117 1.06 -4.50 -6.05
N HIS A 118 2.03 -5.24 -5.53
CA HIS A 118 1.82 -6.37 -4.63
C HIS A 118 1.92 -5.89 -3.19
N GLU A 119 0.76 -5.78 -2.55
CA GLU A 119 0.61 -5.29 -1.18
C GLU A 119 1.38 -6.13 -0.16
N VAL A 120 1.97 -5.49 0.84
CA VAL A 120 2.69 -6.17 1.94
C VAL A 120 1.83 -7.24 2.62
N GLN A 121 0.52 -7.01 2.76
CA GLN A 121 -0.40 -7.98 3.34
C GLN A 121 -0.56 -9.27 2.53
N VAL A 122 -0.35 -9.24 1.21
CA VAL A 122 -0.33 -10.45 0.36
C VAL A 122 0.88 -11.30 0.71
N LEU A 123 2.04 -10.67 0.86
CA LEU A 123 3.26 -11.36 1.25
C LEU A 123 3.12 -11.94 2.67
N ILE A 124 2.60 -11.18 3.64
CA ILE A 124 2.32 -11.68 5.00
C ILE A 124 1.42 -12.90 4.96
N TYR A 125 0.34 -12.84 4.18
CA TYR A 125 -0.58 -13.94 4.05
C TYR A 125 0.12 -15.20 3.48
N ALA A 126 0.96 -15.02 2.45
CA ALA A 126 1.76 -16.12 1.89
C ALA A 126 2.72 -16.74 2.92
N VAL A 127 3.30 -15.93 3.79
CA VAL A 127 4.35 -16.39 4.71
C VAL A 127 3.87 -16.77 6.11
N ASN A 128 2.62 -16.47 6.46
CA ASN A 128 2.11 -16.65 7.82
C ASN A 128 2.22 -18.08 8.36
N GLU A 129 2.14 -19.08 7.49
CA GLU A 129 2.22 -20.49 7.89
C GLU A 129 3.66 -21.02 8.00
N ILE A 130 4.65 -20.21 7.62
CA ILE A 130 6.06 -20.61 7.57
C ILE A 130 6.69 -20.33 8.93
N LYS A 131 6.91 -21.39 9.72
CA LYS A 131 7.32 -21.32 11.14
C LYS A 131 8.77 -20.88 11.41
N ALA A 132 9.54 -20.46 10.41
CA ALA A 132 10.99 -20.25 10.54
C ALA A 132 11.53 -19.05 9.76
N PHE A 133 11.12 -17.83 10.11
CA PHE A 133 11.79 -16.63 9.61
C PHE A 133 12.95 -16.21 10.50
N SER A 134 14.16 -16.20 9.93
CA SER A 134 15.27 -15.44 10.53
C SER A 134 15.06 -13.94 10.30
N THR A 135 15.62 -13.10 11.18
CA THR A 135 15.62 -11.64 10.98
C THR A 135 16.17 -11.25 9.60
N LYS A 136 17.24 -11.90 9.15
CA LYS A 136 17.85 -11.65 7.83
C LYS A 136 16.88 -12.00 6.69
N THR A 137 16.09 -13.07 6.82
CA THR A 137 15.07 -13.42 5.83
C THR A 137 14.01 -12.33 5.72
N ILE A 138 13.56 -11.79 6.86
CA ILE A 138 12.60 -10.68 6.89
C ILE A 138 13.19 -9.41 6.28
N GLU A 139 14.46 -9.09 6.56
CA GLU A 139 15.15 -7.94 5.95
C GLU A 139 15.23 -8.05 4.43
N CYS A 140 15.56 -9.22 3.90
CA CYS A 140 15.62 -9.43 2.45
C CYS A 140 14.22 -9.35 1.81
N LEU A 141 13.21 -9.96 2.42
CA LEU A 141 11.81 -9.84 1.94
C LEU A 141 11.30 -8.40 2.01
N ARG A 142 11.68 -7.65 3.06
CA ARG A 142 11.41 -6.22 3.18
C ARG A 142 12.06 -5.45 2.02
N ALA A 143 13.31 -5.75 1.68
CA ALA A 143 13.99 -5.08 0.56
C ALA A 143 13.24 -5.33 -0.75
N GLU A 144 12.83 -6.57 -1.02
CA GLU A 144 12.11 -6.90 -2.26
C GLU A 144 10.71 -6.30 -2.34
N VAL A 145 9.89 -6.40 -1.28
CA VAL A 145 8.53 -5.86 -1.34
C VAL A 145 8.51 -4.33 -1.46
N ASN A 146 9.55 -3.64 -0.96
CA ASN A 146 9.66 -2.18 -1.04
C ASN A 146 10.55 -1.70 -2.20
N ASP A 147 10.97 -2.59 -3.09
CA ASP A 147 11.73 -2.23 -4.28
C ASP A 147 10.87 -1.40 -5.26
N VAL A 148 11.51 -0.41 -5.91
CA VAL A 148 10.84 0.52 -6.85
C VAL A 148 10.07 -0.16 -7.99
N SER A 149 10.44 -1.38 -8.38
CA SER A 149 9.70 -2.16 -9.39
C SER A 149 8.33 -2.63 -8.91
N ASN A 150 8.13 -2.80 -7.60
CA ASN A 150 6.85 -3.09 -6.97
C ASN A 150 6.10 -1.81 -6.57
N LEU A 151 6.64 -0.62 -6.86
CA LEU A 151 6.01 0.65 -6.49
C LEU A 151 5.38 1.35 -7.68
N VAL A 152 4.32 2.11 -7.39
CA VAL A 152 3.62 3.02 -8.30
C VAL A 152 3.24 4.30 -7.57
N ILE A 153 2.89 5.33 -8.33
CA ILE A 153 2.29 6.55 -7.80
C ILE A 153 0.85 6.61 -8.28
N THR A 154 -0.06 6.82 -7.33
CA THR A 154 -1.50 6.92 -7.61
C THR A 154 -2.16 7.91 -6.65
N THR A 155 -3.39 8.30 -6.94
CA THR A 155 -4.19 9.12 -6.02
C THR A 155 -4.43 8.40 -4.69
N CYS A 156 -4.42 9.16 -3.58
CA CYS A 156 -4.63 8.63 -2.23
C CYS A 156 -5.95 7.86 -2.07
N GLY A 157 -6.99 8.26 -2.80
CA GLY A 157 -8.28 7.57 -2.81
C GLY A 157 -8.18 6.16 -3.40
N VAL A 158 -7.55 6.02 -4.58
CA VAL A 158 -7.36 4.72 -5.22
C VAL A 158 -6.46 3.80 -4.38
N ASN A 159 -5.36 4.33 -3.83
CA ASN A 159 -4.49 3.57 -2.93
C ASN A 159 -5.29 2.98 -1.75
N ARG A 160 -6.03 3.84 -1.02
CA ARG A 160 -6.83 3.42 0.13
C ARG A 160 -7.85 2.34 -0.22
N SER A 161 -8.60 2.51 -1.31
CA SER A 161 -9.63 1.55 -1.70
C SER A 161 -9.02 0.23 -2.18
N LYS A 162 -7.86 0.25 -2.84
CA LYS A 162 -7.11 -0.97 -3.21
C LYS A 162 -6.67 -1.74 -1.96
N GLY A 163 -6.08 -1.05 -0.97
CA GLY A 163 -5.68 -1.69 0.29
C GLY A 163 -6.85 -2.34 1.03
N GLN A 164 -8.02 -1.68 1.06
CA GLN A 164 -9.25 -2.24 1.62
C GLN A 164 -9.78 -3.44 0.83
N ALA A 165 -9.78 -3.37 -0.50
CA ALA A 165 -10.18 -4.47 -1.37
C ALA A 165 -9.32 -5.71 -1.13
N MET A 166 -8.00 -5.51 -1.02
CA MET A 166 -7.06 -6.59 -0.79
C MET A 166 -7.25 -7.22 0.60
N LYS A 167 -7.47 -6.42 1.66
CA LYS A 167 -7.83 -6.96 2.98
C LYS A 167 -9.14 -7.76 2.92
N TYR A 168 -10.14 -7.22 2.22
CA TYR A 168 -11.43 -7.88 2.06
C TYR A 168 -11.30 -9.22 1.30
N PHE A 169 -10.50 -9.27 0.24
CA PHE A 169 -10.16 -10.48 -0.51
C PHE A 169 -9.49 -11.54 0.37
N LEU A 170 -8.41 -11.19 1.08
CA LEU A 170 -7.67 -12.14 1.92
C LEU A 170 -8.56 -12.74 3.01
N ASN A 171 -9.43 -11.94 3.63
CA ASN A 171 -10.41 -12.42 4.62
C ASN A 171 -11.43 -13.43 4.04
N HIS A 172 -11.68 -13.43 2.72
CA HIS A 172 -12.54 -14.42 2.06
C HIS A 172 -11.78 -15.69 1.70
N VAL A 173 -10.53 -15.53 1.23
CA VAL A 173 -9.63 -16.64 0.93
C VAL A 173 -9.34 -17.47 2.19
N GLU A 174 -9.15 -16.83 3.34
CA GLU A 174 -8.99 -17.49 4.64
C GLU A 174 -10.18 -18.38 5.04
N LYS A 175 -11.37 -18.06 4.51
CA LYS A 175 -12.61 -18.79 4.79
C LYS A 175 -12.95 -19.80 3.69
N GLU A 176 -11.99 -20.09 2.81
CA GLU A 176 -12.11 -21.01 1.67
C GLU A 176 -13.29 -20.69 0.73
N ASN A 177 -13.67 -19.41 0.65
CA ASN A 177 -14.70 -18.98 -0.30
C ASN A 177 -14.06 -18.67 -1.64
N GLU A 178 -14.65 -19.18 -2.73
CA GLU A 178 -14.33 -18.72 -4.09
C GLU A 178 -14.69 -17.23 -4.21
N PHE A 179 -13.65 -16.39 -4.31
CA PHE A 179 -13.83 -14.95 -4.29
C PHE A 179 -12.68 -14.24 -5.02
N SER A 180 -12.94 -13.73 -6.22
CA SER A 180 -11.90 -13.06 -7.03
C SER A 180 -11.52 -11.69 -6.49
N LEU A 181 -10.28 -11.27 -6.74
CA LEU A 181 -9.78 -9.93 -6.38
C LEU A 181 -10.57 -8.82 -7.08
N LEU A 182 -10.98 -9.06 -8.34
CA LEU A 182 -11.85 -8.14 -9.07
C LEU A 182 -13.17 -7.91 -8.35
N THR A 183 -13.79 -8.98 -7.82
CA THR A 183 -15.00 -8.86 -7.01
C THR A 183 -14.75 -8.05 -5.76
N ALA A 184 -13.62 -8.26 -5.08
CA ALA A 184 -13.23 -7.48 -3.91
C ALA A 184 -13.14 -5.98 -4.24
N LEU A 185 -12.40 -5.62 -5.28
CA LEU A 185 -12.21 -4.24 -5.75
C LEU A 185 -13.55 -3.56 -6.04
N VAL A 186 -14.44 -4.25 -6.76
CA VAL A 186 -15.74 -3.69 -7.14
C VAL A 186 -16.68 -3.58 -5.94
N GLN A 187 -16.66 -4.53 -5.01
CA GLN A 187 -17.54 -4.53 -3.84
C GLN A 187 -17.12 -3.53 -2.76
N THR A 188 -15.82 -3.31 -2.54
CA THR A 188 -15.34 -2.28 -1.60
C THR A 188 -15.50 -0.86 -2.13
N SER A 189 -15.78 -0.70 -3.44
CA SER A 189 -16.03 0.60 -4.08
C SER A 189 -17.37 1.28 -3.71
N SER A 190 -18.16 0.79 -2.75
CA SER A 190 -19.51 1.32 -2.48
C SER A 190 -19.48 2.68 -1.77
N GLY A 191 -19.68 3.79 -2.52
CA GLY A 191 -19.80 5.15 -1.96
C GLY A 191 -19.15 6.24 -2.83
N LYS A 192 -18.56 7.27 -2.20
CA LYS A 192 -17.76 8.33 -2.87
C LYS A 192 -16.57 7.78 -3.67
N GLU A 193 -16.21 6.51 -3.48
CA GLU A 193 -15.07 5.79 -4.06
C GLU A 193 -15.42 5.01 -5.35
N ARG A 194 -16.51 5.37 -6.05
CA ARG A 194 -16.91 4.76 -7.34
C ARG A 194 -15.79 4.66 -8.37
N GLN A 195 -14.77 5.51 -8.27
CA GLN A 195 -13.67 5.59 -9.23
C GLN A 195 -12.86 4.30 -9.30
N ILE A 196 -12.65 3.55 -8.19
CA ILE A 196 -11.82 2.35 -8.27
C ILE A 196 -12.51 1.18 -8.99
N ALA A 197 -13.84 1.11 -9.03
CA ALA A 197 -14.54 0.18 -9.92
C ALA A 197 -14.28 0.48 -11.40
N SER A 198 -13.97 1.74 -11.75
CA SER A 198 -13.54 2.10 -13.11
C SER A 198 -12.09 1.70 -13.41
N TYR A 199 -11.27 1.49 -12.37
CA TYR A 199 -9.83 1.21 -12.46
C TYR A 199 -9.46 -0.23 -12.07
N SER A 200 -10.40 -1.01 -11.54
CA SER A 200 -10.18 -2.36 -11.02
C SER A 200 -9.55 -3.28 -12.07
N GLY A 201 -9.94 -3.09 -13.33
CA GLY A 201 -9.33 -3.77 -14.46
C GLY A 201 -7.84 -3.52 -14.60
N TYR A 202 -7.42 -2.26 -14.59
CA TYR A 202 -6.02 -1.88 -14.70
C TYR A 202 -5.19 -2.34 -13.50
N ILE A 203 -5.77 -2.36 -12.30
CA ILE A 203 -5.13 -2.90 -11.10
C ILE A 203 -4.91 -4.42 -11.26
N VAL A 204 -5.94 -5.16 -11.66
CA VAL A 204 -5.85 -6.62 -11.89
C VAL A 204 -4.83 -6.94 -12.97
N ASP A 205 -4.85 -6.22 -14.09
CA ASP A 205 -3.88 -6.42 -15.17
C ASP A 205 -2.45 -6.12 -14.72
N LEU A 206 -2.24 -5.06 -13.94
CA LEU A 206 -0.92 -4.73 -13.44
C LEU A 206 -0.38 -5.84 -12.53
N ILE A 207 -1.19 -6.27 -11.55
CA ILE A 207 -0.83 -7.39 -10.66
C ILE A 207 -0.53 -8.64 -11.48
N LYS A 208 -1.38 -8.99 -12.45
CA LYS A 208 -1.18 -10.16 -13.33
C LYS A 208 0.16 -10.09 -14.06
N ASN A 209 0.46 -8.93 -14.65
CA ASN A 209 1.66 -8.74 -15.46
C ASN A 209 2.96 -8.64 -14.63
N THR A 210 2.87 -8.35 -13.33
CA THR A 210 4.05 -8.23 -12.46
C THR A 210 4.24 -9.41 -11.51
N SER A 211 3.24 -10.28 -11.34
CA SER A 211 3.28 -11.38 -10.35
C SER A 211 4.45 -12.34 -10.58
N SER A 212 4.68 -12.79 -11.82
CA SER A 212 5.79 -13.70 -12.13
C SER A 212 7.14 -13.07 -11.81
N THR A 213 7.34 -11.80 -12.21
CA THR A 213 8.56 -11.05 -11.91
C THR A 213 8.79 -10.91 -10.40
N MET A 214 7.74 -10.61 -9.62
CA MET A 214 7.85 -10.52 -8.15
C MET A 214 8.23 -11.87 -7.55
N SER A 215 7.58 -12.95 -8.01
CA SER A 215 7.85 -14.31 -7.57
C SER A 215 9.29 -14.73 -7.88
N ASP A 216 9.77 -14.47 -9.10
CA ASP A 216 11.15 -14.72 -9.49
C ASP A 216 12.13 -13.93 -8.63
N ARG A 217 11.86 -12.65 -8.37
CA ARG A 217 12.72 -11.85 -7.48
C ARG A 217 12.83 -12.44 -6.08
N ILE A 218 11.72 -12.91 -5.51
CA ILE A 218 11.71 -13.59 -4.21
C ILE A 218 12.60 -14.84 -4.27
N ARG A 219 12.44 -15.72 -5.28
CA ARG A 219 13.28 -16.92 -5.46
C ARG A 219 14.77 -16.58 -5.56
N HIS A 220 15.09 -15.48 -6.24
CA HIS A 220 16.45 -15.06 -6.51
C HIS A 220 17.08 -14.19 -5.41
N ILE A 221 16.44 -14.01 -4.25
CA ILE A 221 17.06 -13.37 -3.09
C ILE A 221 18.33 -14.16 -2.70
N ARG A 222 19.50 -13.59 -2.99
CA ARG A 222 20.81 -14.13 -2.56
C ARG A 222 21.25 -13.46 -1.26
N ARG A 223 22.11 -14.12 -0.48
CA ARG A 223 22.82 -13.44 0.63
C ARG A 223 23.88 -12.51 0.06
N ASP A 224 24.13 -11.41 0.77
CA ASP A 224 25.18 -10.42 0.47
C ASP A 224 26.61 -10.99 0.58
N ASP A 225 26.79 -12.20 1.14
CA ASP A 225 28.08 -12.89 1.29
C ASP A 225 28.39 -13.88 0.15
N GLY A 226 27.54 -13.94 -0.89
CA GLY A 226 27.72 -14.86 -2.02
C GLY A 226 27.41 -16.32 -1.71
N HIS A 227 27.02 -16.65 -0.48
CA HIS A 227 26.50 -17.97 -0.14
C HIS A 227 25.00 -18.04 -0.40
N VAL A 228 24.58 -19.10 -1.05
CA VAL A 228 23.17 -19.44 -1.17
C VAL A 228 22.64 -19.75 0.24
N THR A 229 21.87 -18.85 0.84
CA THR A 229 20.99 -19.24 1.97
C THR A 229 20.11 -20.35 1.48
N ASP A 230 19.80 -21.30 2.35
CA ASP A 230 18.80 -22.35 2.20
C ASP A 230 17.68 -21.95 1.22
N ASN A 231 17.89 -22.20 -0.09
CA ASN A 231 17.03 -21.70 -1.18
C ASN A 231 15.58 -22.13 -0.94
N SER A 232 15.42 -23.25 -0.21
CA SER A 232 14.16 -23.81 0.23
C SER A 232 13.20 -22.79 0.86
N ILE A 233 13.68 -21.80 1.64
CA ILE A 233 12.76 -20.85 2.30
C ILE A 233 12.20 -19.83 1.32
N TYR A 234 13.02 -19.26 0.44
CA TYR A 234 12.57 -18.26 -0.52
C TYR A 234 11.77 -18.89 -1.66
N GLU A 235 12.14 -20.10 -2.08
CA GLU A 235 11.32 -20.93 -2.96
C GLU A 235 9.94 -21.19 -2.34
N LEU A 236 9.89 -21.59 -1.07
CA LEU A 236 8.62 -21.78 -0.36
C LEU A 236 7.79 -20.49 -0.26
N VAL A 237 8.43 -19.34 0.00
CA VAL A 237 7.74 -18.04 0.02
C VAL A 237 7.19 -17.69 -1.36
N ALA A 238 7.98 -17.89 -2.42
CA ALA A 238 7.55 -17.63 -3.80
C ALA A 238 6.40 -18.54 -4.22
N ASP A 239 6.46 -19.83 -3.88
CA ASP A 239 5.39 -20.80 -4.16
C ASP A 239 4.10 -20.47 -3.40
N LYS A 240 4.22 -20.04 -2.14
CA LYS A 240 3.06 -19.56 -1.37
C LYS A 240 2.51 -18.27 -1.96
N PHE A 241 3.36 -17.34 -2.38
CA PHE A 241 2.95 -16.11 -3.06
C PHE A 241 2.19 -16.43 -4.36
N ASP A 242 2.72 -17.33 -5.19
CA ASP A 242 2.09 -17.78 -6.43
C ASP A 242 0.73 -18.45 -6.17
N SER A 243 0.63 -19.23 -5.08
CA SER A 243 -0.65 -19.80 -4.67
C SER A 243 -1.68 -18.73 -4.30
N VAL A 244 -1.28 -17.65 -3.64
CA VAL A 244 -2.18 -16.52 -3.35
C VAL A 244 -2.57 -15.80 -4.63
N VAL A 245 -1.63 -15.55 -5.54
CA VAL A 245 -1.89 -14.94 -6.86
C VAL A 245 -2.86 -15.79 -7.68
N LEU A 246 -2.71 -17.11 -7.67
CA LEU A 246 -3.63 -18.03 -8.35
C LEU A 246 -5.04 -17.90 -7.77
N LYS A 247 -5.18 -17.81 -6.44
CA LYS A 247 -6.48 -17.60 -5.77
C LYS A 247 -7.08 -16.22 -6.05
N MET A 248 -6.30 -15.23 -6.50
CA MET A 248 -6.85 -13.92 -6.87
C MET A 248 -7.75 -13.97 -8.09
N ASP A 249 -7.67 -15.03 -8.89
CA ASP A 249 -8.48 -15.21 -10.11
C ASP A 249 -8.41 -13.96 -11.01
N LEU A 250 -7.21 -13.74 -11.56
CA LEU A 250 -6.86 -12.54 -12.32
C LEU A 250 -7.33 -12.59 -13.78
N ASP A 251 -8.08 -13.62 -14.16
CA ASP A 251 -8.71 -13.69 -15.48
C ASP A 251 -10.00 -12.86 -15.47
N ARG A 252 -9.94 -11.72 -16.16
CA ARG A 252 -11.00 -10.70 -16.17
C ARG A 252 -12.22 -11.09 -17.02
N THR A 253 -12.42 -12.38 -17.27
CA THR A 253 -13.47 -12.89 -18.17
C THR A 253 -14.86 -12.82 -17.55
N ASP A 254 -14.92 -12.76 -16.22
CA ASP A 254 -16.15 -13.04 -15.52
C ASP A 254 -16.87 -11.75 -15.11
N ALA A 255 -18.17 -11.74 -15.41
CA ALA A 255 -19.05 -10.67 -15.01
C ALA A 255 -19.29 -10.74 -13.49
N VAL A 256 -19.03 -9.65 -12.79
CA VAL A 256 -19.12 -9.63 -11.31
C VAL A 256 -20.56 -9.30 -10.89
N LYS A 257 -21.18 -10.20 -10.13
CA LYS A 257 -22.49 -9.93 -9.52
C LYS A 257 -22.32 -9.07 -8.26
N LEU A 258 -22.92 -7.88 -8.28
CA LEU A 258 -22.89 -6.94 -7.16
C LEU A 258 -23.90 -7.34 -6.09
N ARG A 259 -23.66 -6.90 -4.85
CA ARG A 259 -24.62 -7.04 -3.73
C ARG A 259 -25.98 -6.41 -4.02
N SER A 260 -26.04 -5.44 -4.94
CA SER A 260 -27.27 -4.81 -5.42
C SER A 260 -28.05 -5.65 -6.44
N GLY A 261 -27.55 -6.84 -6.80
CA GLY A 261 -28.11 -7.70 -7.84
C GLY A 261 -27.73 -7.30 -9.28
N ARG A 262 -27.06 -6.16 -9.48
CA ARG A 262 -26.55 -5.71 -10.79
C ARG A 262 -25.30 -6.49 -11.19
N THR A 263 -25.03 -6.57 -12.48
CA THR A 263 -23.81 -7.16 -13.03
C THR A 263 -22.84 -6.07 -13.47
N TYR A 264 -21.59 -6.17 -13.03
CA TYR A 264 -20.47 -5.34 -13.47
C TYR A 264 -19.66 -6.09 -14.53
N TYR A 265 -19.32 -5.37 -15.60
CA TYR A 265 -18.46 -5.87 -16.67
C TYR A 265 -17.14 -5.10 -16.64
N PRO A 266 -15.99 -5.77 -16.49
CA PRO A 266 -14.69 -5.10 -16.46
C PRO A 266 -14.41 -4.42 -17.80
N PRO A 267 -13.86 -3.18 -17.83
CA PRO A 267 -13.51 -2.49 -19.07
C PRO A 267 -12.36 -3.21 -19.80
N ARG A 268 -12.55 -3.62 -21.06
CA ARG A 268 -11.52 -4.33 -21.84
C ARG A 268 -10.29 -3.48 -22.10
#